data_AF-X1AR51-F1
#
_entry.id   AF-X1AR51-F1
#
_cell.length_a   1.000
_cell.length_b   1.000
_cell.length_c   1.000
_cell.angle_alpha   90.00
_cell.angle_beta   90.00
_cell.angle_gamma   90.00
#
_symmetry.space_group_name_H-M   'P 1'
#
loop_
_entity.id
_entity.type
_entity.pdbx_description
1 polymer ?
#
loop_
_entity_poly.entity_id
_entity_poly.type
_entity_poly.pdbx_seq_one_letter_code
_entity_poly.pdbx_strand_id
1 'polypeptide(L)'
;LTGHALWTIPTGTAFLILIGVGIELSLMFSIAGLAVSRLLPDDPEEDIMGLPNKYGRIGVALGNAALASIIEIFLVMTPAFVWVWPYWNALTVFVFVYIPFFFAAVYAYYWDPKKQKLFIGSLALVNVILLIIFVGILRII
;
A
#
# COMPACT_ATOMS: atom_id res chain seq x y z
N LEU A 1 -24.80 8.40 4.21
CA LEU A 1 -23.63 7.62 3.75
C LEU A 1 -22.77 8.37 2.72
N THR A 2 -23.22 9.45 2.08
CA THR A 2 -22.35 10.21 1.15
C THR A 2 -21.44 11.15 1.93
N GLY A 3 -20.13 10.89 1.95
CA GLY A 3 -19.12 11.74 2.61
C GLY A 3 -18.08 11.01 3.48
N HIS A 4 -18.16 9.69 3.62
CA HIS A 4 -17.15 8.92 4.38
C HIS A 4 -16.06 8.33 3.48
N ALA A 5 -14.82 8.32 3.99
CA ALA A 5 -13.70 7.60 3.39
C ALA A 5 -13.97 6.09 3.28
N LEU A 6 -13.24 5.40 2.41
CA LEU A 6 -13.37 3.95 2.23
C LEU A 6 -13.09 3.17 3.53
N TRP A 7 -12.09 3.63 4.29
CA TRP A 7 -11.75 3.16 5.62
C TRP A 7 -11.42 4.34 6.54
N THR A 8 -11.44 4.11 7.85
CA THR A 8 -11.09 5.12 8.86
C THR A 8 -10.34 4.47 10.04
N ILE A 9 -9.62 5.30 10.80
CA ILE A 9 -8.91 4.92 12.03
C ILE A 9 -9.51 5.75 13.17
N PRO A 10 -10.66 5.35 13.73
CA PRO A 10 -11.41 6.20 14.64
C PRO A 10 -10.75 6.39 16.01
N THR A 11 -9.79 5.54 16.39
CA THR A 11 -9.08 5.62 17.67
C THR A 11 -7.68 4.98 17.57
N GLY A 12 -6.82 5.26 18.55
CA GLY A 12 -5.55 4.54 18.71
C GLY A 12 -4.40 4.95 17.79
N THR A 13 -4.51 6.06 17.05
CA THR A 13 -3.38 6.64 16.29
C THR A 13 -2.68 7.73 17.10
N ALA A 14 -1.36 7.75 17.07
CA ALA A 14 -0.50 8.76 17.67
C ALA A 14 -0.55 10.08 16.89
N PHE A 15 -0.67 10.01 15.56
CA PHE A 15 -0.78 11.20 14.71
C PHE A 15 -1.53 10.90 13.42
N LEU A 16 -2.69 11.55 13.25
CA LEU A 16 -3.49 11.45 12.04
C LEU A 16 -2.97 12.44 10.99
N ILE A 17 -2.55 11.92 9.83
CA ILE A 17 -2.03 12.74 8.73
C ILE A 17 -3.17 13.14 7.79
N LEU A 18 -3.99 12.18 7.37
CA LEU A 18 -5.21 12.36 6.57
C LEU A 18 -6.32 11.46 7.12
N ILE A 19 -7.57 11.68 6.72
CA ILE A 19 -8.68 10.79 7.10
C ILE A 19 -8.35 9.36 6.70
N GLY A 20 -8.29 8.45 7.68
CA GLY A 20 -7.93 7.05 7.48
C GLY A 20 -6.44 6.77 7.26
N VAL A 21 -5.55 7.77 7.35
CA VAL A 21 -4.10 7.61 7.20
C VAL A 21 -3.38 8.21 8.40
N GLY A 22 -3.02 7.36 9.36
CA GLY A 22 -2.18 7.69 10.50
C GLY A 22 -0.69 7.50 10.19
N ILE A 23 0.16 8.09 11.03
CA ILE A 23 1.63 7.97 10.90
C ILE A 23 2.09 6.51 10.98
N GLU A 24 1.44 5.68 11.80
CA GLU A 24 1.77 4.27 11.96
C GLU A 24 1.56 3.50 10.66
N LEU A 25 0.46 3.76 9.94
CA LEU A 25 0.19 3.14 8.65
C LEU A 25 1.20 3.58 7.60
N SER A 26 1.52 4.88 7.54
CA SER A 26 2.55 5.37 6.61
C SER A 26 3.92 4.74 6.86
N LEU A 27 4.32 4.59 8.13
CA LEU A 27 5.56 3.91 8.50
C LEU A 27 5.48 2.40 8.23
N MET A 28 4.36 1.76 8.53
CA MET A 28 4.15 0.33 8.25
C MET A 28 4.33 0.02 6.77
N PHE A 29 3.71 0.79 5.87
CA PHE A 29 3.92 0.61 4.42
C PHE A 29 5.37 0.86 4.01
N SER A 30 6.01 1.90 4.57
CA SER A 30 7.42 2.19 4.29
C SER A 30 8.35 1.03 4.70
N ILE A 31 8.12 0.46 5.89
CA ILE A 31 8.87 -0.69 6.41
C ILE A 31 8.54 -1.96 5.63
N ALA A 32 7.27 -2.21 5.30
CA ALA A 32 6.85 -3.39 4.53
C ALA A 32 7.47 -3.42 3.13
N GLY A 33 7.55 -2.26 2.46
CA GLY A 33 8.23 -2.13 1.17
C GLY A 33 9.72 -2.43 1.24
N LEU A 34 10.40 -2.03 2.32
CA LEU A 34 11.80 -2.38 2.55
C LEU A 34 11.97 -3.85 2.97
N ALA A 35 11.04 -4.39 3.76
CA ALA A 35 11.09 -5.77 4.23
C ALA A 35 10.94 -6.76 3.07
N VAL A 36 10.02 -6.50 2.12
CA VAL A 36 9.85 -7.36 0.95
C VAL A 36 11.10 -7.38 0.06
N SER A 37 11.90 -6.29 0.04
CA SER A 37 13.14 -6.24 -0.73
C SER A 37 14.19 -7.24 -0.22
N ARG A 38 14.11 -7.66 1.04
CA ARG A 38 14.99 -8.69 1.62
C ARG A 38 14.64 -10.11 1.18
N LEU A 39 13.48 -10.30 0.55
CA LEU A 39 13.06 -11.57 -0.04
C LEU A 39 13.52 -11.71 -1.50
N LEU A 40 14.16 -10.67 -2.05
CA LEU A 40 14.58 -10.61 -3.44
C LEU A 40 16.10 -10.80 -3.53
N PRO A 41 16.60 -11.53 -4.53
CA PRO A 41 18.03 -11.64 -4.79
C PRO A 41 18.59 -10.31 -5.32
N ASP A 42 19.88 -10.07 -5.08
CA ASP A 42 20.59 -8.90 -5.61
C ASP A 42 20.75 -8.98 -7.13
N ASP A 43 20.99 -10.19 -7.66
CA ASP A 43 21.00 -10.44 -9.11
C ASP A 43 19.55 -10.55 -9.64
N PRO A 44 19.12 -9.67 -10.56
CA PRO A 44 17.78 -9.74 -11.13
C PRO A 44 17.51 -10.99 -11.97
N GLU A 45 18.53 -11.72 -12.40
CA GLU A 45 18.36 -12.93 -13.19
C GLU A 45 18.26 -14.21 -12.35
N GLU A 46 18.55 -14.12 -11.05
CA GLU A 46 18.52 -15.26 -10.14
C GLU A 46 17.09 -15.75 -9.85
N ASP A 47 16.94 -17.07 -9.77
CA ASP A 47 15.70 -17.73 -9.42
C ASP A 47 15.31 -17.44 -7.96
N ILE A 48 14.01 -17.25 -7.72
CA ILE A 48 13.50 -16.94 -6.38
C ILE A 48 12.73 -18.14 -5.87
N MET A 49 13.19 -18.72 -4.75
CA MET A 49 12.58 -19.90 -4.13
C MET A 49 12.42 -21.09 -5.10
N GLY A 50 13.37 -21.28 -6.02
CA GLY A 50 13.36 -22.36 -7.00
C GLY A 50 12.42 -22.15 -8.19
N LEU A 51 11.86 -20.94 -8.35
CA LEU A 51 11.07 -20.53 -9.50
C LEU A 51 11.86 -19.54 -10.37
N PRO A 52 11.65 -19.55 -11.71
CA PRO A 52 12.21 -18.53 -12.59
C PRO A 52 11.91 -17.13 -12.08
N ASN A 53 12.91 -16.23 -12.13
CA ASN A 53 12.86 -14.88 -11.56
C ASN A 53 11.51 -14.15 -11.75
N LYS A 54 10.91 -14.24 -12.94
CA LYS A 54 9.62 -13.63 -13.30
C LYS A 54 8.47 -14.15 -12.43
N TYR A 55 8.35 -15.47 -12.30
CA TYR A 55 7.28 -16.09 -11.50
C TYR A 55 7.58 -15.96 -10.02
N GLY A 56 8.86 -16.03 -9.64
CA GLY A 56 9.33 -15.76 -8.29
C GLY A 56 8.90 -14.39 -7.77
N ARG A 57 9.14 -13.32 -8.56
CA ARG A 57 8.74 -11.95 -8.22
C ARG A 57 7.23 -11.79 -8.06
N ILE A 58 6.45 -12.39 -8.97
CA ILE A 58 4.99 -12.41 -8.88
C ILE A 58 4.54 -13.12 -7.61
N GLY A 59 5.16 -14.26 -7.28
CA GLY A 59 4.90 -15.02 -6.06
C GLY A 59 5.19 -14.22 -4.79
N VAL A 60 6.35 -13.55 -4.73
CA VAL A 60 6.71 -12.67 -3.60
C VAL A 60 5.70 -11.53 -3.45
N ALA A 61 5.36 -10.85 -4.54
CA ALA A 61 4.42 -9.72 -4.50
C ALA A 61 3.01 -10.15 -4.08
N LEU A 62 2.45 -11.20 -4.70
CA LEU A 62 1.12 -11.71 -4.37
C LEU A 62 1.07 -12.33 -2.97
N GLY A 63 2.10 -13.06 -2.56
CA GLY A 63 2.18 -13.67 -1.24
C GLY A 63 2.20 -12.63 -0.12
N ASN A 64 3.01 -11.57 -0.28
CA ASN A 64 3.03 -10.47 0.69
C ASN A 64 1.74 -9.65 0.66
N ALA A 65 1.15 -9.44 -0.51
CA ALA A 65 -0.14 -8.76 -0.62
C ALA A 65 -1.25 -9.55 0.09
N ALA A 66 -1.28 -10.87 -0.07
CA ALA A 66 -2.25 -11.73 0.59
C ALA A 66 -2.03 -11.73 2.11
N LEU A 67 -0.78 -11.84 2.56
CA LEU A 67 -0.42 -11.75 3.97
C LEU A 67 -0.89 -10.44 4.59
N ALA A 68 -0.63 -9.30 3.94
CA ALA A 68 -1.06 -8.00 4.43
C ALA A 68 -2.60 -7.87 4.51
N SER A 69 -3.31 -8.38 3.50
CA SER A 69 -4.78 -8.42 3.52
C SER A 69 -5.32 -9.30 4.66
N ILE A 70 -4.70 -10.44 4.94
CA ILE A 70 -5.04 -11.30 6.08
C ILE A 70 -4.78 -10.56 7.40
N ILE A 71 -3.65 -9.85 7.52
CA ILE A 71 -3.34 -9.04 8.70
C ILE A 71 -4.40 -7.95 8.92
N GLU A 72 -4.86 -7.31 7.85
CA GLU A 72 -5.90 -6.26 7.94
C GLU A 72 -7.25 -6.78 8.45
N ILE A 73 -7.57 -8.06 8.23
CA ILE A 73 -8.76 -8.68 8.84
C ILE A 73 -8.66 -8.62 10.37
N PHE A 74 -7.50 -8.89 10.96
CA PHE A 74 -7.33 -8.76 12.40
C PHE A 74 -7.43 -7.30 12.86
N LEU A 75 -6.97 -6.34 12.05
CA LEU A 75 -7.11 -4.92 12.36
C LEU A 75 -8.59 -4.49 12.38
N VAL A 76 -9.39 -4.90 11.38
CA VAL A 76 -10.82 -4.53 11.30
C VAL A 76 -11.68 -5.20 12.37
N MET A 77 -11.19 -6.27 13.00
CA MET A 77 -11.81 -6.88 14.18
C MET A 77 -11.61 -6.04 15.46
N THR A 78 -10.79 -5.00 15.41
CA THR A 78 -10.57 -4.06 16.53
C THR A 78 -11.32 -2.76 16.32
N PRO A 79 -11.57 -1.97 17.39
CA PRO A 79 -12.11 -0.62 17.25
C PRO A 79 -11.16 0.36 16.54
N ALA A 80 -9.89 0.01 16.37
CA ALA A 80 -8.88 0.93 15.84
C ALA A 80 -8.98 1.15 14.33
N PHE A 81 -9.58 0.22 13.58
CA PHE A 81 -9.62 0.30 12.12
C PHE A 81 -10.98 -0.19 11.60
N VAL A 82 -11.60 0.56 10.69
CA VAL A 82 -12.95 0.26 10.21
C VAL A 82 -13.03 0.43 8.70
N TRP A 83 -13.54 -0.59 8.00
CA TRP A 83 -14.06 -0.43 6.65
C TRP A 83 -15.45 0.18 6.69
N VAL A 84 -15.64 1.31 6.03
CA VAL A 84 -16.90 2.07 6.13
C VAL A 84 -17.96 1.54 5.16
N TRP A 85 -17.52 1.05 4.00
CA TRP A 85 -18.41 0.65 2.92
C TRP A 85 -18.47 -0.87 2.79
N PRO A 86 -19.66 -1.48 2.58
CA PRO A 86 -19.79 -2.94 2.49
C PRO A 86 -18.97 -3.58 1.35
N TYR A 87 -18.75 -2.84 0.27
CA TYR A 87 -17.93 -3.29 -0.85
C TYR A 87 -16.42 -3.12 -0.60
N TRP A 88 -16.03 -2.39 0.45
CA TRP A 88 -14.64 -2.24 0.85
C TRP A 88 -14.33 -3.27 1.93
N ASN A 89 -13.73 -4.38 1.51
CA ASN A 89 -13.43 -5.55 2.34
C ASN A 89 -12.05 -6.13 1.99
N ALA A 90 -11.63 -7.17 2.71
CA ALA A 90 -10.33 -7.83 2.53
C ALA A 90 -9.98 -8.10 1.06
N LEU A 91 -10.93 -8.59 0.26
CA LEU A 91 -10.68 -8.90 -1.15
C LEU A 91 -10.43 -7.63 -1.97
N THR A 92 -11.25 -6.60 -1.81
CA THR A 92 -11.03 -5.34 -2.53
C THR A 92 -9.76 -4.63 -2.07
N VAL A 93 -9.43 -4.68 -0.78
CA VAL A 93 -8.18 -4.09 -0.28
C VAL A 93 -6.97 -4.86 -0.80
N PHE A 94 -7.05 -6.20 -0.83
CA PHE A 94 -6.05 -7.04 -1.47
C PHE A 94 -5.79 -6.61 -2.92
N VAL A 95 -6.85 -6.46 -3.71
CA VAL A 95 -6.76 -6.14 -5.13
C VAL A 95 -6.30 -4.70 -5.39
N PHE A 96 -6.87 -3.72 -4.68
CA PHE A 96 -6.70 -2.29 -5.01
C PHE A 96 -5.62 -1.59 -4.18
N VAL A 97 -5.21 -2.14 -3.05
CA VAL A 97 -4.18 -1.54 -2.18
C VAL A 97 -2.92 -2.40 -2.20
N TYR A 98 -3.04 -3.67 -1.81
CA TYR A 98 -1.86 -4.49 -1.53
C TYR A 98 -1.16 -5.02 -2.78
N ILE A 99 -1.90 -5.55 -3.76
CA ILE A 99 -1.30 -5.96 -5.04
C ILE A 99 -0.50 -4.81 -5.68
N PRO A 100 -1.08 -3.63 -5.97
CA PRO A 100 -0.32 -2.57 -6.63
C PRO A 100 0.86 -2.08 -5.78
N PHE A 101 0.71 -2.01 -4.45
CA PHE A 101 1.80 -1.65 -3.56
C PHE A 101 2.98 -2.63 -3.61
N PHE A 102 2.73 -3.93 -3.42
CA PHE A 102 3.81 -4.92 -3.38
C PHE A 102 4.43 -5.19 -4.74
N PHE A 103 3.66 -5.09 -5.83
CA PHE A 103 4.25 -5.08 -7.17
C PHE A 103 5.16 -3.86 -7.34
N ALA A 104 4.71 -2.66 -6.99
CA ALA A 104 5.56 -1.48 -7.06
C ALA A 104 6.85 -1.66 -6.24
N ALA A 105 6.77 -2.16 -5.00
CA ALA A 105 7.92 -2.40 -4.15
C ALA A 105 8.91 -3.43 -4.73
N VAL A 106 8.40 -4.57 -5.21
CA VAL A 106 9.24 -5.66 -5.77
C VAL A 106 9.93 -5.22 -7.06
N TYR A 107 9.22 -4.55 -7.97
CA TYR A 107 9.82 -4.14 -9.24
C TYR A 107 10.69 -2.89 -9.10
N ALA A 108 10.33 -1.95 -8.22
CA ALA A 108 11.13 -0.77 -7.97
C ALA A 108 12.52 -1.11 -7.42
N TYR A 109 12.67 -2.23 -6.72
CA TYR A 109 13.97 -2.72 -6.24
C TYR A 109 15.02 -2.81 -7.35
N TYR A 110 14.61 -3.29 -8.54
CA TYR A 110 15.50 -3.50 -9.69
C TYR A 110 15.54 -2.32 -10.68
N TRP A 111 14.79 -1.26 -10.42
CA TRP A 111 14.77 -0.11 -11.32
C TRP A 111 16.01 0.77 -11.16
N ASP A 112 16.44 1.36 -12.27
CA ASP A 112 17.41 2.43 -12.21
C ASP A 112 16.86 3.65 -11.42
N PRO A 113 17.74 4.44 -10.77
CA PRO A 113 17.31 5.56 -9.94
C PRO A 113 16.44 6.60 -10.67
N LYS A 114 16.57 6.72 -12.00
CA LYS A 114 15.76 7.66 -12.78
C LYS A 114 14.32 7.19 -12.86
N LYS A 115 14.08 5.90 -13.13
CA LYS A 115 12.73 5.30 -13.09
C LYS A 115 12.11 5.36 -11.71
N GLN A 116 12.86 5.04 -10.66
CA GLN A 116 12.37 5.14 -9.27
C GLN A 116 11.91 6.56 -8.93
N LYS A 117 12.75 7.57 -9.19
CA LYS A 117 12.42 8.98 -8.93
C LYS A 117 11.21 9.44 -9.75
N LEU A 118 11.10 9.03 -11.01
CA LEU A 118 9.96 9.37 -11.85
C LEU A 118 8.67 8.74 -11.32
N PHE A 119 8.71 7.47 -10.92
CA PHE A 119 7.54 6.77 -10.38
C PHE A 119 7.07 7.40 -9.06
N ILE A 120 7.98 7.56 -8.09
CA ILE A 120 7.69 8.17 -6.79
C ILE A 120 7.22 9.62 -6.96
N GLY A 121 7.91 10.39 -7.81
CA GLY A 121 7.56 11.78 -8.10
C GLY A 121 6.19 11.91 -8.76
N SER A 122 5.81 10.99 -9.65
CA SER A 122 4.49 10.97 -10.28
C SER A 122 3.39 10.64 -9.27
N LEU A 123 3.61 9.66 -8.38
CA LEU A 123 2.66 9.36 -7.30
C LEU A 123 2.51 10.53 -6.33
N ALA A 124 3.60 11.19 -5.96
CA ALA A 124 3.57 12.38 -5.13
C ALA A 124 2.79 13.51 -5.80
N LEU A 125 3.01 13.73 -7.11
CA LEU A 125 2.29 14.74 -7.88
C LEU A 125 0.79 14.45 -7.94
N VAL A 126 0.39 13.19 -8.18
CA VAL A 126 -1.02 12.78 -8.15
C VAL A 126 -1.62 13.08 -6.78
N ASN A 127 -0.95 12.72 -5.69
CA ASN A 127 -1.45 12.99 -4.33
C ASN A 127 -1.61 14.49 -4.07
N VAL A 128 -0.65 15.33 -4.48
CA VAL A 128 -0.75 16.79 -4.34
C VAL A 128 -1.93 17.34 -5.15
N ILE A 129 -2.11 16.90 -6.39
CA ILE A 129 -3.23 17.32 -7.24
C ILE A 129 -4.57 16.94 -6.58
N LEU A 130 -4.70 15.70 -6.10
CA LEU A 130 -5.92 15.23 -5.44
C LEU A 130 -6.19 16.00 -4.15
N LEU A 131 -5.16 16.33 -3.35
CA LEU A 131 -5.32 17.16 -2.16
C LEU A 131 -5.81 18.57 -2.52
N ILE A 132 -5.24 19.21 -3.56
CA ILE A 132 -5.70 20.52 -4.03
C ILE A 132 -7.17 20.46 -4.46
N ILE A 133 -7.57 19.43 -5.20
CA ILE A 133 -8.95 19.27 -5.68
C ILE A 133 -9.90 19.01 -4.51
N PHE A 134 -9.65 18.00 -3.68
CA PHE A 134 -10.60 17.57 -2.65
C PHE A 134 -10.64 18.49 -1.43
N VAL A 135 -9.49 19.01 -0.99
CA VAL A 135 -9.40 19.92 0.16
C VAL A 135 -9.62 21.36 -0.28
N GLY A 136 -8.92 21.81 -1.32
CA GLY A 136 -8.91 23.21 -1.74
C GLY A 136 -10.18 23.63 -2.49
N ILE A 137 -10.54 22.88 -3.53
CA ILE A 137 -11.63 23.25 -4.45
C ILE A 137 -12.97 22.74 -3.94
N LEU A 138 -13.07 21.43 -3.72
CA LEU A 138 -14.32 20.76 -3.39
C LEU A 138 -14.68 20.87 -1.89
N ARG A 139 -13.68 21.04 -1.02
CA ARG A 139 -13.84 21.12 0.45
C ARG A 139 -14.62 19.93 1.03
N ILE A 140 -14.32 18.72 0.55
CA ILE A 140 -15.01 17.46 0.92
C ILE A 140 -14.26 16.72 2.06
N ILE A 141 -13.06 17.18 2.41
CA ILE A 141 -12.21 16.68 3.49
C ILE A 141 -11.99 17.83 4.46
#